data_AF-A0A0S8JQQ5-F1
#
_entry.id   AF-A0A0S8JQQ5-F1
#
_cell.length_a   1.000
_cell.length_b   1.000
_cell.length_c   1.000
_cell.angle_alpha   90.00
_cell.angle_beta   90.00
_cell.angle_gamma   90.00
#
_symmetry.space_group_name_H-M   'P 1'
#
loop_
_entity.id
_entity.type
_entity.pdbx_description
1 polymer ?
#
loop_
_entity_poly.entity_id
_entity_poly.type
_entity_poly.pdbx_seq_one_letter_code
_entity_poly.pdbx_strand_id
1 'polypeptide(L)'
;LEKRARRATQRFAQESLPLKRVYVLAEGSPQRIEPLSAQEALVELVRHSYTVRLLEATGTAATHFLQCSTLVNKVPIRRLLKSQCLEDLPELARMVEEDLAQAVA
;
A
#
# COMPACT_ATOMS: atom_id res chain seq x y z
N LEU A 1 28.27 8.15 2.32
CA LEU A 1 27.06 8.92 1.98
C LEU A 1 26.40 9.37 3.27
N GLU A 2 26.28 10.68 3.51
CA GLU A 2 25.50 11.18 4.64
C GLU A 2 24.00 10.98 4.38
N LYS A 3 23.27 10.54 5.42
CA LYS A 3 21.83 10.32 5.34
C LYS A 3 21.11 11.66 5.24
N ARG A 4 20.45 11.90 4.10
CA ARG A 4 19.58 13.08 3.90
C ARG A 4 18.16 12.73 4.30
N ALA A 5 17.58 13.46 5.26
CA ALA A 5 16.21 13.27 5.72
C ALA A 5 15.45 14.60 5.69
N ARG A 6 14.23 14.59 5.10
CA ARG A 6 13.28 15.71 5.14
C ARG A 6 11.99 15.22 5.78
N ARG A 7 11.71 15.65 7.00
CA ARG A 7 10.50 15.26 7.73
C ARG A 7 9.31 16.10 7.25
N ALA A 8 8.21 15.45 6.89
CA ALA A 8 6.92 16.12 6.80
C ALA A 8 6.44 16.42 8.23
N THR A 9 6.17 17.69 8.54
CA THR A 9 5.75 18.14 9.89
C THR A 9 4.36 18.77 9.91
N GLN A 10 3.73 18.92 8.74
CA GLN A 10 2.45 19.61 8.55
C GLN A 10 1.54 18.78 7.64
N ARG A 11 0.25 19.15 7.58
CA ARG A 11 -0.77 18.52 6.72
C ARG A 11 -1.05 17.04 7.04
N PHE A 12 -0.88 16.64 8.30
CA PHE A 12 -1.36 15.36 8.79
C PHE A 12 -2.82 15.49 9.23
N ALA A 13 -3.64 14.50 8.88
CA ALA A 13 -4.99 14.37 9.41
C ALA A 13 -4.92 14.24 10.94
N GLN A 14 -5.79 14.97 11.65
CA GLN A 14 -5.90 14.91 13.11
C GLN A 14 -6.89 13.81 13.57
N GLU A 15 -7.65 13.26 12.62
CA GLU A 15 -8.66 12.24 12.85
C GLU A 15 -8.41 11.04 11.95
N SER A 16 -8.95 9.88 12.36
CA SER A 16 -8.89 8.66 11.57
C SER A 16 -9.69 8.82 10.28
N LEU A 17 -9.03 8.60 9.14
CA LEU A 17 -9.68 8.63 7.83
C LEU A 17 -10.10 7.22 7.37
N PRO A 18 -11.21 7.08 6.64
CA PRO A 18 -11.60 5.80 6.07
C PRO A 18 -10.55 5.35 5.04
N LEU A 19 -10.08 4.11 5.17
CA LEU A 19 -9.12 3.53 4.25
C LEU A 19 -9.82 3.14 2.94
N LYS A 20 -9.57 3.91 1.88
CA LYS A 20 -10.22 3.71 0.57
C LYS A 20 -9.47 2.75 -0.35
N ARG A 21 -8.15 2.71 -0.27
CA ARG A 21 -7.31 1.84 -1.11
C ARG A 21 -5.94 1.60 -0.50
N VAL A 22 -5.35 0.46 -0.83
CA VAL A 22 -3.96 0.12 -0.53
C VAL A 22 -3.20 -0.09 -1.84
N TYR A 23 -1.97 0.41 -1.91
CA TYR A 23 -1.08 0.21 -3.05
C TYR A 23 0.15 -0.59 -2.67
N VAL A 24 0.37 -1.70 -3.36
CA VAL A 24 1.61 -2.47 -3.29
C VAL A 24 2.59 -1.85 -4.29
N LEU A 25 3.68 -1.27 -3.78
CA LEU A 25 4.70 -0.65 -4.62
C LEU A 25 5.53 -1.73 -5.32
N ALA A 26 5.67 -1.60 -6.63
CA ALA A 26 6.52 -2.47 -7.44
C ALA A 26 7.32 -1.63 -8.43
N GLU A 27 8.48 -2.13 -8.85
CA GLU A 27 9.27 -1.48 -9.89
C GLU A 27 8.71 -1.84 -11.26
N GLY A 28 8.58 -0.85 -12.14
CA GLY A 28 8.12 -1.08 -13.50
C GLY A 28 8.13 0.19 -14.34
N SER A 29 8.38 0.02 -15.64
CA SER A 29 8.23 1.05 -16.66
C SER A 29 7.43 0.46 -17.84
N PRO A 30 6.34 1.10 -18.30
CA PRO A 30 5.82 2.39 -17.86
C PRO A 30 5.14 2.33 -16.48
N GLN A 31 4.96 3.50 -15.84
CA GLN A 31 4.18 3.64 -14.62
C GLN A 31 2.73 3.25 -14.89
N ARG A 32 2.15 2.40 -14.04
CA ARG A 32 0.75 1.98 -14.16
C ARG A 32 0.19 1.44 -12.86
N ILE A 33 -1.13 1.45 -12.76
CA ILE A 33 -1.87 0.86 -11.64
C ILE A 33 -2.60 -0.37 -12.15
N GLU A 34 -2.37 -1.50 -11.52
CA GLU A 34 -3.00 -2.78 -11.88
C GLU A 34 -3.88 -3.26 -10.72
N PRO A 35 -5.09 -3.78 -11.00
CA PRO A 35 -5.88 -4.43 -9.96
C PRO A 35 -5.16 -5.70 -9.47
N LEU A 36 -5.28 -5.98 -8.17
CA LEU A 36 -4.92 -7.30 -7.63
C LEU A 36 -6.19 -8.09 -7.36
N SER A 37 -6.16 -9.38 -7.68
CA SER A 37 -7.16 -10.30 -7.13
C SER A 37 -7.04 -10.36 -5.61
N ALA A 38 -8.12 -10.79 -4.95
CA ALA A 38 -8.11 -10.95 -3.49
C ALA A 38 -6.99 -11.89 -3.01
N GLN A 39 -6.70 -12.94 -3.78
CA GLN A 39 -5.64 -13.90 -3.45
C GLN A 39 -4.25 -13.27 -3.55
N GLU A 40 -3.97 -12.54 -4.63
CA GLU A 40 -2.70 -11.80 -4.79
C GLU A 40 -2.54 -10.73 -3.72
N ALA A 41 -3.60 -9.96 -3.44
CA ALA A 41 -3.62 -8.94 -2.40
C ALA A 41 -3.31 -9.51 -1.02
N LEU A 42 -3.90 -10.66 -0.67
CA LEU A 42 -3.64 -11.34 0.61
C LEU A 42 -2.18 -11.79 0.72
N VAL A 43 -1.62 -12.37 -0.34
CA VAL A 43 -0.21 -12.78 -0.37
C VAL A 43 0.71 -11.57 -0.16
N GLU A 44 0.42 -10.43 -0.81
CA GLU A 44 1.24 -9.22 -0.66
C GLU A 44 1.14 -8.65 0.76
N LEU A 45 -0.05 -8.61 1.37
CA LEU A 45 -0.20 -8.16 2.76
C LEU A 45 0.60 -9.02 3.74
N VAL A 46 0.52 -10.35 3.60
CA VAL A 46 1.29 -11.27 4.44
C VAL A 46 2.79 -11.10 4.21
N ARG A 47 3.24 -10.99 2.94
CA ARG A 47 4.64 -10.78 2.58
C ARG A 47 5.22 -9.51 3.20
N HIS A 48 4.45 -8.41 3.18
CA HIS A 48 4.89 -7.12 3.70
C HIS A 48 4.67 -6.94 5.21
N SER A 49 4.17 -7.98 5.89
CA SER A 49 4.07 -7.98 7.34
C SER A 49 5.45 -8.22 7.95
N TYR A 50 6.16 -7.14 8.29
CA TYR A 50 7.53 -7.12 8.83
C TYR A 50 7.78 -8.11 10.00
N THR A 51 6.70 -8.51 10.67
CA THR A 51 6.71 -9.15 11.98
C THR A 51 6.37 -10.64 11.92
N VAL A 52 6.43 -11.32 10.76
CA VAL A 52 6.03 -12.74 10.61
C VAL A 52 6.63 -13.64 11.69
N ARG A 53 7.93 -13.53 11.98
CA ARG A 53 8.61 -14.34 13.02
C ARG A 53 8.10 -14.07 14.44
N LEU A 54 7.71 -12.83 14.72
CA LEU A 54 7.13 -12.49 16.02
C LEU A 54 5.66 -12.93 16.10
N LEU A 55 4.91 -12.89 15.00
CA LEU A 55 3.54 -13.44 14.96
C LEU A 55 3.50 -14.94 15.27
N GLU A 56 4.50 -15.69 14.83
CA GLU A 56 4.67 -17.10 15.20
C GLU A 56 5.01 -17.25 16.69
N ALA A 57 5.97 -16.47 17.19
CA ALA A 57 6.40 -16.51 18.58
C ALA A 57 5.29 -16.10 19.57
N THR A 58 4.38 -15.23 19.17
CA THR A 58 3.23 -14.79 19.98
C THR A 58 1.97 -15.62 19.74
N GLY A 59 2.00 -16.60 18.82
CA GLY A 59 0.83 -17.40 18.45
C GLY A 59 -0.29 -16.61 17.74
N THR A 60 -0.01 -15.39 17.27
CA THR A 60 -1.01 -14.49 16.66
C THR A 60 -1.06 -14.58 15.13
N ALA A 61 -0.30 -15.50 14.53
CA ALA A 61 -0.24 -15.68 13.07
C ALA A 61 -1.62 -15.93 12.44
N ALA A 62 -2.45 -16.77 13.05
CA ALA A 62 -3.81 -17.05 12.56
C ALA A 62 -4.73 -15.82 12.62
N THR A 63 -4.68 -15.07 13.72
CA THR A 63 -5.45 -13.83 13.89
C THR A 63 -5.02 -12.79 12.88
N HIS A 64 -3.72 -12.63 12.66
CA HIS A 64 -3.17 -11.71 11.67
C HIS A 64 -3.61 -12.09 10.24
N PHE A 65 -3.55 -13.37 9.89
CA PHE A 65 -4.04 -13.86 8.61
C PHE A 65 -5.53 -13.52 8.39
N LEU A 66 -6.37 -13.71 9.41
CA LEU A 66 -7.79 -13.34 9.36
C LEU A 66 -7.99 -11.82 9.20
N GLN A 67 -7.16 -11.00 9.84
CA GLN A 67 -7.17 -9.55 9.68
C GLN A 67 -6.82 -9.14 8.25
N CYS A 68 -5.77 -9.73 7.65
CA CYS A 68 -5.42 -9.48 6.25
C CYS A 68 -6.55 -9.90 5.31
N SER A 69 -7.15 -11.07 5.52
CA SER A 69 -8.31 -11.54 4.73
C SER A 69 -9.49 -10.57 4.84
N THR A 70 -9.81 -10.11 6.05
CA THR A 70 -10.87 -9.13 6.29
C THR A 70 -10.58 -7.81 5.57
N LEU A 71 -9.33 -7.35 5.55
CA LEU A 71 -8.93 -6.12 4.88
C LEU A 71 -9.10 -6.22 3.36
N VAL A 72 -8.60 -7.30 2.75
CA VAL A 72 -8.69 -7.53 1.30
C VAL A 72 -10.13 -7.58 0.82
N ASN A 73 -11.04 -8.11 1.62
CA ASN A 73 -12.47 -8.17 1.28
C ASN A 73 -13.19 -6.83 1.41
N LYS A 74 -12.61 -5.83 2.09
CA LYS A 74 -13.25 -4.53 2.36
C LYS A 74 -12.61 -3.37 1.61
N VAL A 75 -11.32 -3.46 1.32
CA VAL A 75 -10.53 -2.38 0.74
C VAL A 75 -9.84 -2.88 -0.52
N PRO A 76 -10.08 -2.25 -1.68
CA PRO A 76 -9.35 -2.57 -2.90
C PRO A 76 -7.85 -2.45 -2.68
N ILE A 77 -7.11 -3.45 -3.15
CA ILE A 77 -5.64 -3.43 -3.17
C ILE A 77 -5.19 -3.47 -4.62
N ARG A 78 -4.28 -2.58 -5.00
CA ARG A 78 -3.76 -2.45 -6.36
C ARG A 78 -2.24 -2.48 -6.35
N ARG A 79 -1.63 -2.90 -7.45
CA ARG A 79 -0.19 -2.78 -7.65
C ARG A 79 0.11 -1.44 -8.32
N LEU A 80 1.02 -0.66 -7.74
CA LEU A 80 1.50 0.60 -8.30
C LEU A 80 2.92 0.37 -8.82
N LEU A 81 3.02 0.25 -10.14
CA LEU A 81 4.31 0.14 -10.82
C LEU A 81 4.89 1.54 -10.98
N LYS A 82 6.07 1.76 -10.40
CA LYS A 82 6.76 3.03 -10.43
C LYS A 82 8.14 2.90 -11.10
N SER A 83 8.50 3.95 -11.82
CA SER A 83 9.86 4.20 -12.29
C SER A 83 10.81 4.41 -11.10
N GLN A 84 12.11 4.21 -11.34
CA GLN A 84 13.16 4.54 -10.38
C GLN A 84 13.63 6.01 -10.50
N CYS A 85 13.04 6.79 -11.40
CA CYS A 85 13.34 8.22 -11.55
C CYS A 85 12.50 9.07 -10.59
N LEU A 86 13.15 9.96 -9.85
CA LEU A 86 12.48 10.89 -8.92
C LEU A 86 11.72 12.00 -9.66
N GLU A 87 12.10 12.30 -10.90
CA GLU A 87 11.41 13.29 -11.74
C GLU A 87 9.98 12.84 -12.09
N ASP A 88 9.73 11.52 -12.07
CA ASP A 88 8.41 10.95 -12.35
C ASP A 88 7.49 10.89 -11.10
N LEU A 89 7.93 11.39 -9.94
CA LEU A 89 7.12 11.39 -8.72
C LEU A 89 5.83 12.23 -8.80
N PRO A 90 5.83 13.44 -9.42
CA PRO A 90 4.60 14.21 -9.58
C PRO A 90 3.54 13.46 -10.38
N GLU A 91 3.97 12.76 -11.44
CA GLU A 91 3.08 11.95 -12.26
C GLU A 91 2.52 10.76 -11.48
N LEU A 92 3.38 10.07 -10.70
CA LEU A 92 2.95 8.98 -9.83
C LEU A 92 1.90 9.42 -8.80
N ALA A 93 2.04 10.62 -8.25
CA ALA A 93 1.07 11.21 -7.32
C ALA A 93 -0.28 11.48 -8.02
N ARG A 94 -0.24 12.10 -9.22
CA ARG A 94 -1.43 12.36 -10.04
C ARG A 94 -2.20 11.07 -10.34
N MET A 95 -1.50 10.01 -10.74
CA MET A 95 -2.10 8.69 -11.01
C MET A 95 -2.83 8.13 -9.78
N VAL A 96 -2.26 8.25 -8.59
CA VAL A 96 -2.89 7.78 -7.35
C VAL A 96 -4.14 8.59 -7.01
N GLU A 97 -4.10 9.91 -7.18
CA GLU A 97 -5.23 10.80 -6.94
C GLU A 97 -6.39 10.53 -7.90
N GLU A 98 -6.11 10.37 -9.19
CA GLU A 98 -7.12 10.09 -10.22
C GLU A 98 -7.77 8.73 -10.04
N ASP A 99 -6.95 7.70 -9.80
CA ASP A 99 -7.43 6.37 -9.48
C ASP A 99 -8.36 6.44 -8.25
N LEU A 100 -8.13 7.37 -7.30
CA LEU A 100 -8.90 7.44 -6.05
C LEU A 100 -10.22 8.15 -6.25
N ALA A 101 -10.23 9.18 -7.08
CA ALA A 101 -11.43 9.88 -7.50
C ALA A 101 -12.39 8.92 -8.25
N GLN A 102 -11.87 8.00 -9.06
CA GLN A 102 -12.68 7.01 -9.79
C GLN A 102 -13.38 5.98 -8.88
N ALA A 103 -12.94 5.82 -7.63
CA ALA A 103 -13.57 4.91 -6.67
C ALA A 103 -14.80 5.51 -5.96
N VAL A 104 -15.17 6.76 -6.29
CA VAL A 104 -16.38 7.42 -5.79
C VAL A 104 -17.44 7.38 -6.89
N ALA A 105 -18.15 6.26 -6.99
CA ALA A 105 -19.40 6.10 -7.72
C ALA A 105 -20.33 5.20 -6.91
#